data_AF-A0A3M9XP11-F1
#
_entry.id   AF-A0A3M9XP11-F1
#
_cell.length_a   1.000
_cell.length_b   1.000
_cell.length_c   1.000
_cell.angle_alpha   90.00
_cell.angle_beta   90.00
_cell.angle_gamma   90.00
#
_symmetry.space_group_name_H-M   'P 1'
#
loop_
_entity.id
_entity.type
_entity.pdbx_description
1 polymer ?
#
loop_
_entity_poly.entity_id
_entity_poly.type
_entity_poly.pdbx_seq_one_letter_code
_entity_poly.pdbx_strand_id
1 'polypeptide(L)'
;MTASLHALCLACGVTLSSAAQIALATDSISKSLEAKVAKRGQISGAANICGLDWKGRNFLPMMSDLRASGLDERQTAIVAALHGAAMRQSELSTRECDESRRLRIEREIDYRR
;
A
#
# COMPACT_ATOMS: atom_id res chain seq x y z
N MET A 1 -13.24 -20.94 34.54
CA MET A 1 -11.93 -21.23 33.94
C MET A 1 -11.73 -20.32 32.74
N THR A 2 -11.21 -19.11 32.95
CA THR A 2 -10.95 -18.11 31.90
C THR A 2 -9.48 -18.14 31.54
N ALA A 3 -9.15 -18.75 30.39
CA ALA A 3 -7.80 -18.75 29.86
C ALA A 3 -7.46 -17.33 29.34
N SER A 4 -6.60 -16.62 30.07
CA SER A 4 -6.05 -15.34 29.63
C SER A 4 -4.87 -15.61 28.69
N LEU A 5 -5.08 -15.46 27.39
CA LEU A 5 -4.02 -15.49 26.39
C LEU A 5 -3.30 -14.13 26.39
N HIS A 6 -2.22 -14.04 27.18
CA HIS A 6 -1.28 -12.93 27.11
C HIS A 6 -0.21 -13.27 26.06
N ALA A 7 -0.25 -12.62 24.90
CA ALA A 7 0.88 -12.61 23.98
C ALA A 7 1.83 -11.47 24.38
N LEU A 8 3.04 -11.81 24.83
CA LEU A 8 4.10 -10.83 25.06
C LEU A 8 4.55 -10.23 23.73
N CYS A 9 4.42 -8.91 23.59
CA CYS A 9 5.19 -8.17 22.59
C CYS A 9 6.61 -7.99 23.13
N LEU A 10 7.53 -8.86 22.72
CA LEU A 10 8.88 -8.99 23.29
C LEU A 10 9.81 -7.78 23.08
N ALA A 11 9.39 -6.72 22.38
CA ALA A 11 10.29 -5.62 22.02
C ALA A 11 10.29 -4.43 23.01
N CYS A 12 9.25 -4.24 23.83
CA CYS A 12 9.14 -3.01 24.64
C CYS A 12 8.67 -3.17 26.09
N GLY A 13 8.35 -4.38 26.56
CA GLY A 13 7.91 -4.58 27.96
C GLY A 13 6.61 -3.88 28.36
N VAL A 14 5.92 -3.23 27.43
CA VAL A 14 4.61 -2.61 27.66
C VAL A 14 3.52 -3.62 27.35
N THR A 15 2.72 -3.96 28.37
CA THR A 15 1.47 -4.68 28.17
C THR A 15 0.43 -3.72 27.59
N LEU A 16 0.20 -3.80 26.27
CA LEU A 16 -0.93 -3.09 25.66
C LEU A 16 -2.22 -3.70 26.23
N SER A 17 -3.17 -2.87 26.67
CA SER A 17 -4.49 -3.39 27.03
C SER A 17 -5.16 -4.01 25.81
N SER A 18 -6.09 -4.95 26.02
CA SER A 18 -6.85 -5.57 24.93
C SER A 18 -7.54 -4.51 24.04
N ALA A 19 -7.96 -3.38 24.62
CA ALA A 19 -8.55 -2.28 23.86
C ALA A 19 -7.54 -1.56 22.94
N ALA A 20 -6.29 -1.37 23.40
CA ALA A 20 -5.24 -0.78 22.56
C ALA A 20 -4.80 -1.73 21.42
N GLN A 21 -4.80 -3.03 21.67
CA GLN A 21 -4.54 -4.05 20.64
C GLN A 21 -5.67 -4.11 19.61
N ILE A 22 -6.94 -4.04 20.06
CA ILE A 22 -8.11 -3.97 19.20
C ILE A 22 -8.10 -2.68 18.38
N ALA A 23 -7.80 -1.52 19.00
CA ALA A 23 -7.70 -0.25 18.30
C ALA A 23 -6.64 -0.28 17.18
N LEU A 24 -5.44 -0.79 17.47
CA LEU A 24 -4.36 -0.99 16.47
C LEU A 24 -4.77 -1.97 15.36
N ALA A 25 -5.55 -3.00 15.68
CA ALA A 25 -6.04 -3.96 14.70
C ALA A 25 -7.19 -3.39 13.83
N THR A 26 -8.03 -2.51 14.38
CA THR A 26 -9.09 -1.81 13.63
C THR A 26 -8.54 -0.65 12.78
N ASP A 27 -7.40 -0.10 13.17
CA ASP A 27 -6.73 1.03 12.52
C ASP A 27 -5.80 0.65 11.36
N SER A 28 -5.56 -0.65 11.14
CA SER A 28 -4.68 -1.12 10.07
C SER A 28 -5.50 -1.60 8.88
N ILE A 29 -5.01 -1.32 7.68
CA ILE A 29 -5.58 -1.89 6.45
C ILE A 29 -5.31 -3.40 6.39
N SER A 30 -6.16 -4.15 5.68
CA SER A 30 -5.96 -5.59 5.55
C SER A 30 -4.66 -5.90 4.79
N LYS A 31 -3.99 -7.01 5.14
CA LYS A 31 -2.77 -7.47 4.44
C LYS A 31 -2.97 -7.64 2.93
N SER A 32 -4.16 -8.05 2.51
CA SER A 32 -4.48 -8.18 1.09
C SER A 32 -4.57 -6.81 0.40
N LEU A 33 -5.12 -5.80 1.09
CA LEU A 33 -5.10 -4.42 0.61
C LEU A 33 -3.68 -3.85 0.57
N GLU A 34 -2.86 -4.09 1.60
CA GLU A 34 -1.45 -3.69 1.63
C GLU A 34 -0.69 -4.23 0.40
N ALA A 35 -0.80 -5.53 0.14
CA ALA A 35 -0.14 -6.16 -1.00
C ALA A 35 -0.59 -5.57 -2.34
N LYS A 36 -1.90 -5.33 -2.50
CA LYS A 36 -2.46 -4.68 -3.70
C LYS A 36 -1.90 -3.27 -3.88
N VAL A 37 -1.91 -2.45 -2.83
CA VAL A 37 -1.44 -1.05 -2.86
C VAL A 37 0.07 -0.99 -3.12
N ALA A 38 0.86 -1.84 -2.47
CA ALA A 38 2.29 -1.94 -2.72
C ALA A 38 2.60 -2.31 -4.18
N LYS A 39 1.87 -3.29 -4.74
CA LYS A 39 2.02 -3.68 -6.15
C LYS A 39 1.68 -2.51 -7.08
N ARG A 40 0.61 -1.75 -6.81
CA ARG A 40 0.26 -0.56 -7.60
C ARG A 40 1.28 0.57 -7.45
N GLY A 41 1.87 0.73 -6.27
CA GLY A 41 3.00 1.63 -6.03
C GLY A 41 4.21 1.26 -6.88
N GLN A 42 4.61 -0.01 -6.90
CA GLN A 42 5.71 -0.50 -7.74
C GLN A 42 5.48 -0.23 -9.23
N ILE A 43 4.27 -0.52 -9.74
CA ILE A 43 3.90 -0.22 -11.13
C ILE A 43 3.99 1.29 -11.40
N SER A 44 3.55 2.13 -10.45
CA SER A 44 3.61 3.59 -10.58
C SER A 44 5.05 4.11 -10.61
N GLY A 45 5.96 3.55 -9.80
CA GLY A 45 7.38 3.91 -9.84
C GLY A 45 8.04 3.51 -11.15
N ALA A 46 7.76 2.30 -11.63
CA ALA A 46 8.24 1.86 -12.93
C ALA A 46 7.70 2.74 -14.08
N ALA A 47 6.42 3.12 -14.02
CA ALA A 47 5.78 4.02 -14.97
C ALA A 47 6.39 5.44 -14.92
N ASN A 48 6.69 5.96 -13.73
CA ASN A 48 7.34 7.25 -13.54
C ASN A 48 8.71 7.31 -14.22
N ILE A 49 9.53 6.27 -14.05
CA ILE A 49 10.83 6.15 -14.73
C ILE A 49 10.66 6.17 -16.26
N CYS A 50 9.59 5.55 -16.75
CA CYS A 50 9.27 5.47 -18.18
C CYS A 50 8.52 6.69 -18.73
N GLY A 51 8.29 7.74 -17.93
CA GLY A 51 7.55 8.94 -18.36
C GLY A 51 6.07 8.71 -18.65
N LEU A 52 5.48 7.66 -18.08
CA LEU A 52 4.07 7.31 -18.27
C LEU A 52 3.19 7.96 -17.19
N ASP A 53 1.93 8.27 -17.51
CA ASP A 53 0.98 8.88 -16.56
C ASP A 53 0.47 7.88 -15.51
N TRP A 54 1.31 7.61 -14.51
CA TRP A 54 0.95 6.76 -13.37
C TRP A 54 -0.08 7.41 -12.46
N LYS A 55 -0.10 8.74 -12.38
CA LYS A 55 -0.97 9.45 -11.45
C LYS A 55 -2.41 9.36 -11.89
N GLY A 56 -2.69 9.68 -13.16
CA GLY A 56 -4.03 9.63 -13.74
C GLY A 56 -4.55 8.21 -13.96
N ARG A 57 -3.68 7.27 -14.35
CA ARG A 57 -4.10 5.91 -14.73
C ARG A 57 -4.10 4.90 -13.58
N ASN A 58 -3.31 5.14 -12.54
CA ASN A 58 -3.14 4.19 -11.43
C ASN A 58 -3.53 4.80 -10.08
N PHE A 59 -2.83 5.84 -9.63
CA PHE A 59 -2.96 6.34 -8.27
C PHE A 59 -4.34 6.96 -8.00
N LEU A 60 -4.79 7.92 -8.81
CA LEU A 60 -6.07 8.60 -8.58
C LEU A 60 -7.27 7.66 -8.67
N PRO A 61 -7.41 6.75 -9.67
CA PRO A 61 -8.49 5.78 -9.70
C PRO A 61 -8.49 4.82 -8.51
N MET A 62 -7.31 4.32 -8.09
CA MET A 62 -7.18 3.49 -6.90
C MET A 62 -7.65 4.21 -5.64
N MET A 63 -7.20 5.45 -5.43
CA MET A 63 -7.59 6.24 -4.26
C MET A 63 -9.08 6.59 -4.26
N SER A 64 -9.66 6.82 -5.44
CA SER A 64 -11.11 7.04 -5.58
C SER A 64 -11.89 5.78 -5.21
N ASP A 65 -11.48 4.61 -5.72
CA ASP A 65 -12.14 3.33 -5.47
C ASP A 65 -12.10 2.93 -3.99
N LEU A 66 -10.94 3.10 -3.35
CA LEU A 66 -10.75 2.74 -1.95
C LEU A 66 -11.54 3.65 -1.00
N ARG A 67 -11.63 4.95 -1.31
CA ARG A 67 -12.52 5.87 -0.56
C ARG A 67 -13.99 5.49 -0.74
N ALA A 68 -14.41 5.17 -1.97
CA ALA A 68 -15.76 4.71 -2.25
C ALA A 68 -16.10 3.37 -1.58
N SER A 69 -15.07 2.58 -1.24
CA SER A 69 -15.18 1.31 -0.51
C SER A 69 -15.26 1.49 1.01
N GLY A 70 -15.25 2.73 1.51
CA GLY A 70 -15.46 3.05 2.93
C GLY A 70 -14.19 3.14 3.78
N LEU A 71 -13.00 3.27 3.17
CA LEU A 71 -11.81 3.60 3.95
C LEU A 71 -11.97 4.97 4.61
N ASP A 72 -11.65 5.05 5.90
CA ASP A 72 -11.57 6.34 6.60
C ASP A 72 -10.35 7.16 6.17
N GLU A 73 -10.22 8.38 6.69
CA GLU A 73 -9.12 9.29 6.35
C GLU A 73 -7.75 8.73 6.75
N ARG A 74 -7.66 8.06 7.90
CA ARG A 74 -6.41 7.51 8.43
C ARG A 74 -5.95 6.32 7.58
N GLN A 75 -6.86 5.41 7.26
CA GLN A 75 -6.62 4.28 6.35
C GLN A 75 -6.25 4.77 4.96
N THR A 76 -6.94 5.79 4.45
CA THR A 76 -6.62 6.44 3.17
C THR A 76 -5.20 7.02 3.18
N ALA A 77 -4.78 7.67 4.27
CA ALA A 77 -3.44 8.20 4.42
C ALA A 77 -2.38 7.07 4.44
N ILE A 78 -2.66 5.97 5.15
CA ILE A 78 -1.78 4.78 5.18
C ILE A 78 -1.62 4.20 3.77
N VAL A 79 -2.71 4.03 3.03
CA VAL A 79 -2.68 3.56 1.63
C VAL A 79 -1.82 4.47 0.76
N ALA A 80 -2.00 5.80 0.85
CA ALA A 80 -1.23 6.75 0.06
C ALA A 80 0.27 6.70 0.40
N ALA A 81 0.61 6.61 1.69
CA ALA A 81 2.00 6.50 2.14
C ALA A 81 2.64 5.18 1.67
N LEU A 82 1.93 4.05 1.79
CA LEU A 82 2.40 2.74 1.34
C LEU A 82 2.63 2.70 -0.17
N HIS A 83 1.72 3.29 -0.95
CA HIS A 83 1.87 3.44 -2.39
C HIS A 83 3.15 4.22 -2.73
N GLY A 84 3.34 5.39 -2.10
CA GLY A 84 4.53 6.23 -2.30
C GLY A 84 5.83 5.54 -1.91
N ALA A 85 5.85 4.79 -0.80
CA ALA A 85 7.01 4.02 -0.38
C ALA A 85 7.37 2.91 -1.39
N ALA A 86 6.38 2.16 -1.87
CA ALA A 86 6.58 1.11 -2.86
C ALA A 86 6.98 1.67 -4.24
N MET A 87 6.43 2.83 -4.62
CA MET A 87 6.85 3.60 -5.79
C MET A 87 8.32 3.98 -5.69
N ARG A 88 8.73 4.59 -4.56
CA ARG A 88 10.11 4.98 -4.32
C ARG A 88 11.06 3.77 -4.36
N GLN A 89 10.65 2.64 -3.79
CA GLN A 89 11.44 1.41 -3.85
C GLN A 89 11.65 0.92 -5.29
N SER A 90 10.61 0.97 -6.13
CA SER A 90 10.74 0.61 -7.55
C SER A 90 11.61 1.59 -8.34
N GLU A 91 11.65 2.86 -7.95
CA GLU A 91 12.52 3.86 -8.60
C GLU A 91 14.00 3.69 -8.23
N LEU A 92 14.25 3.15 -7.04
CA LEU A 92 15.60 2.87 -6.55
C LEU A 92 16.19 1.60 -7.16
N SER A 93 15.37 0.63 -7.54
CA SER A 93 15.85 -0.66 -8.05
C SER A 93 16.41 -0.58 -9.47
N THR A 94 16.09 0.47 -10.23
CA THR A 94 16.48 0.61 -11.63
C THR A 94 16.14 2.00 -12.15
N ARG A 95 17.03 2.60 -12.96
CA ARG A 95 16.82 3.94 -13.52
C ARG A 95 16.57 3.96 -15.03
N GLU A 96 16.61 2.79 -15.66
CA GLU A 96 16.53 2.66 -17.11
C GLU A 96 15.15 2.18 -17.54
N CYS A 97 14.64 2.77 -18.62
CA CYS A 97 13.43 2.30 -19.28
C CYS A 97 13.72 2.08 -20.77
N ASP A 98 13.99 0.82 -21.13
CA ASP A 98 13.98 0.40 -22.53
C ASP A 98 12.53 0.24 -23.05
N GLU A 99 12.38 0.12 -24.37
CA GLU A 99 11.07 0.04 -25.01
C GLU A 99 10.30 -1.22 -24.59
N SER A 100 10.98 -2.36 -24.41
CA SER A 100 10.33 -3.60 -23.98
C SER A 100 9.71 -3.45 -22.59
N ARG A 101 10.41 -2.77 -21.68
CA ARG A 101 9.94 -2.46 -20.35
C ARG A 101 8.82 -1.44 -20.37
N ARG A 102 8.96 -0.36 -21.15
CA ARG A 102 7.92 0.66 -21.33
C ARG A 102 6.61 0.02 -21.75
N LEU A 103 6.64 -0.80 -22.81
CA LEU A 103 5.47 -1.52 -23.34
C LEU A 103 4.87 -2.50 -22.32
N ARG A 104 5.69 -3.14 -21.49
CA ARG A 104 5.17 -4.01 -20.42
C ARG A 104 4.39 -3.20 -19.38
N ILE A 105 4.98 -2.09 -18.91
CA ILE A 105 4.35 -1.24 -17.89
C ILE A 105 3.08 -0.59 -18.45
N GLU A 106 3.08 -0.15 -19.70
CA GLU A 106 1.92 0.41 -20.41
C GLU A 106 0.68 -0.49 -20.33
N ARG A 107 0.87 -1.83 -20.33
CA ARG A 107 -0.23 -2.81 -20.22
C ARG A 107 -0.71 -3.03 -18.79
N GLU A 108 0.10 -2.69 -17.79
CA GLU A 108 -0.13 -2.95 -16.38
C GLU A 108 -0.53 -1.70 -15.57
N ILE A 109 -0.25 -0.50 -16.10
CA ILE A 109 -0.38 0.78 -15.39
C ILE A 109 -1.82 1.10 -14.99
N ASP A 110 -2.80 0.67 -15.78
CA ASP A 110 -4.19 0.94 -15.47
C ASP A 110 -4.61 0.22 -14.19
N TYR A 111 -5.20 1.00 -13.28
CA TYR A 111 -5.84 0.43 -12.11
C TYR A 111 -7.02 -0.45 -12.53
N ARG A 112 -7.00 -1.69 -12.05
CA ARG A 112 -8.06 -2.68 -12.22
C ARG A 112 -8.41 -3.24 -10.85
N ARG A 113 -9.70 -3.23 -10.54
CA ARG A 113 -10.28 -3.62 -9.25
C ARG A 113 -10.11 -5.12 -8.98
#